data_AF-A0A3D1P7C2-F1
#
_entry.id   AF-A0A3D1P7C2-F1
#
_cell.length_a   1.000
_cell.length_b   1.000
_cell.length_c   1.000
_cell.angle_alpha   90.00
_cell.angle_beta   90.00
_cell.angle_gamma   90.00
#
_symmetry.space_group_name_H-M   'P 1'
#
loop_
_entity.id
_entity.type
_entity.pdbx_description
1 polymer ?
#
loop_
_entity_poly.entity_id
_entity_poly.type
_entity_poly.pdbx_seq_one_letter_code
_entity_poly.pdbx_strand_id
1 'polypeptide(L)' 'IIRNLREHIDRCSEEFHDEGTADFLTGLMEGHEEMAWMLRSFIEGEALAADGKKSELDKVPAMR' A
#
# COMPACT_ATOMS: atom_id res chain seq x y z
N ILE A 1 -3.27 2.58 -8.42
CA ILE A 1 -3.39 4.01 -8.02
C ILE A 1 -2.03 4.61 -7.69
N ILE A 2 -1.40 4.28 -6.55
CA ILE A 2 -0.08 4.85 -6.13
C ILE A 2 0.96 4.84 -7.27
N ARG A 3 1.11 3.72 -8.00
CA ARG A 3 2.05 3.62 -9.14
C ARG A 3 1.78 4.65 -10.25
N ASN A 4 0.51 4.86 -10.60
CA ASN A 4 0.13 5.83 -11.63
C ASN A 4 0.32 7.26 -11.12
N LEU A 5 0.05 7.52 -9.83
CA LEU A 5 0.28 8.84 -9.24
C LEU A 5 1.76 9.21 -9.29
N ARG A 6 2.68 8.29 -8.99
CA ARG A 6 4.14 8.52 -9.12
C ARG A 6 4.53 8.91 -10.54
N GLU A 7 4.06 8.17 -11.55
CA GLU A 7 4.32 8.50 -12.95
C GLU A 7 3.76 9.88 -13.34
N HIS A 8 2.57 10.24 -12.85
CA HIS A 8 1.97 11.54 -13.15
C HIS A 8 2.66 12.70 -12.41
N ILE A 9 3.15 12.49 -11.20
CA ILE A 9 3.96 13.48 -10.46
C ILE A 9 5.23 13.80 -11.26
N ASP A 10 5.96 12.77 -11.69
CA ASP A 10 7.19 12.94 -12.48
C ASP A 10 6.91 13.73 -13.77
N ARG A 11 5.83 13.38 -14.49
CA ARG A 11 5.45 14.11 -15.71
C ARG A 11 5.04 15.56 -15.43
N CYS A 12 4.26 15.81 -14.38
CA CYS A 12 3.85 17.17 -14.02
C CYS A 12 5.05 18.06 -13.67
N SER A 13 6.04 17.55 -12.91
CA SER A 13 7.23 18.31 -12.56
C SER A 13 8.23 18.43 -13.72
N GLU A 14 8.59 17.32 -14.37
CA GLU A 14 9.67 17.28 -15.34
C GLU A 14 9.25 17.69 -16.76
N GLU A 15 8.11 17.18 -17.24
CA GLU A 15 7.63 17.41 -18.62
C GLU A 15 6.86 18.72 -18.74
N PHE A 16 6.01 19.02 -17.75
CA PHE A 16 5.10 20.17 -17.80
C PHE A 16 5.54 21.36 -16.93
N HIS A 17 6.53 21.17 -16.05
CA HIS A 17 6.98 22.18 -15.09
C HIS A 17 5.83 22.80 -14.27
N ASP A 18 4.81 22.00 -13.99
CA ASP A 18 3.65 22.33 -13.18
C ASP A 18 3.81 21.73 -11.78
N GLU A 19 4.64 22.41 -10.99
CA GLU A 19 4.92 22.03 -9.60
C GLU A 19 3.65 22.07 -8.71
N GLY A 20 2.67 22.90 -9.05
CA GLY A 20 1.41 22.97 -8.31
C GLY A 20 0.57 21.69 -8.46
N THR A 21 0.46 21.18 -9.69
CA THR A 21 -0.21 19.89 -9.93
C THR A 21 0.62 18.73 -9.37
N ALA A 22 1.95 18.77 -9.49
CA ALA A 22 2.82 17.74 -8.91
C ALA A 22 2.65 17.64 -7.38
N ASP A 23 2.61 18.77 -6.67
CA ASP A 23 2.38 18.82 -5.22
C ASP A 23 0.99 18.31 -4.84
N PHE A 24 -0.06 18.73 -5.57
CA PHE A 24 -1.41 18.22 -5.36
C PHE A 24 -1.50 16.69 -5.52
N LEU A 25 -0.89 16.14 -6.58
CA LEU A 25 -0.86 14.69 -6.81
C LEU A 25 -0.02 13.96 -5.76
N THR A 26 1.04 14.58 -5.25
CA THR A 26 1.85 14.05 -4.14
C THR A 26 1.00 13.89 -2.88
N GLY A 27 0.22 14.90 -2.50
CA GLY A 27 -0.70 14.80 -1.35
C GLY A 27 -1.74 13.68 -1.50
N LEU A 28 -2.27 13.48 -2.72
CA LEU A 28 -3.17 12.34 -2.99
C LEU A 28 -2.46 10.98 -2.86
N MET A 29 -1.21 10.88 -3.30
CA MET A 29 -0.41 9.66 -3.22
C MET A 29 -0.16 9.27 -1.76
N GLU A 30 0.22 10.23 -0.91
CA GLU A 30 0.46 10.02 0.51
C GLU A 30 -0.77 9.41 1.21
N GLY A 31 -1.97 9.98 0.97
CA GLY A 31 -3.20 9.43 1.53
C GLY A 31 -3.51 8.00 1.09
N HIS A 32 -3.20 7.65 -0.17
CA HIS A 32 -3.33 6.26 -0.63
C HIS A 32 -2.28 5.32 -0.01
N GLU A 33 -1.07 5.80 0.26
CA GLU A 33 -0.02 5.03 0.92
C GLU A 33 -0.37 4.74 2.38
N GLU A 34 -0.91 5.73 3.10
CA GLU A 34 -1.42 5.55 4.46
C GLU A 34 -2.53 4.49 4.49
N MET A 35 -3.52 4.59 3.59
CA MET A 35 -4.57 3.58 3.47
C MET A 35 -3.99 2.18 3.18
N ALA A 36 -3.03 2.10 2.26
CA ALA A 36 -2.41 0.83 1.90
C ALA A 36 -1.60 0.23 3.07
N TRP A 37 -0.92 1.06 3.86
CA TRP A 37 -0.22 0.65 5.08
C TRP A 37 -1.20 0.14 6.14
N MET A 38 -2.29 0.88 6.39
CA MET A 38 -3.36 0.45 7.30
C MET A 38 -3.91 -0.92 6.89
N LEU A 39 -4.23 -1.11 5.61
CA LEU A 39 -4.74 -2.40 5.11
C LEU A 39 -3.71 -3.53 5.24
N ARG A 40 -2.42 -3.26 4.98
CA ARG A 40 -1.35 -4.25 5.15
C ARG A 40 -1.20 -4.68 6.60
N SER A 41 -1.34 -3.77 7.56
CA SER A 41 -1.21 -4.10 8.99
C SER A 41 -2.21 -5.16 9.46
N PHE A 42 -3.39 -5.27 8.83
CA PHE A 42 -4.36 -6.32 9.11
C PHE A 42 -3.99 -7.68 8.53
N ILE A 43 -3.15 -7.71 7.48
CA ILE A 43 -2.76 -8.93 6.76
C ILE A 43 -1.42 -9.47 7.27
N GLU A 44 -0.52 -8.60 7.68
CA GLU A 44 0.83 -8.97 8.14
C GLU A 44 0.85 -9.70 9.51
N GLY A 45 -0.29 -9.80 10.18
CA GLY A 45 -0.48 -10.56 11.42
C GLY A 45 -1.09 -11.97 11.27
N GLU A 46 -1.52 -12.39 10.07
CA GLU A 46 -2.10 -13.73 9.84
C GLU A 46 -1.35 -14.48 8.72
N ALA A 47 -0.95 -15.73 9.00
CA ALA A 47 -0.37 -16.61 7.99
C ALA A 47 -1.43 -17.02 6.95
N LEU A 48 -1.41 -16.36 5.79
CA LEU A 48 -2.27 -16.73 4.66
C LEU A 48 -1.63 -17.88 3.87
N ALA A 49 -2.37 -18.99 3.72
CA ALA A 49 -1.98 -20.06 2.81
C ALA A 49 -2.27 -19.66 1.35
N ALA A 50 -1.50 -20.21 0.41
CA ALA A 50 -1.51 -19.82 -1.00
C ALA A 50 -2.85 -20.04 -1.73
N ASP A 51 -3.81 -20.73 -1.11
CA ASP A 51 -5.15 -21.00 -1.62
C ASP A 51 -6.22 -20.00 -1.12
N GLY A 52 -5.81 -18.96 -0.39
CA GLY A 52 -6.72 -17.98 0.20
C GLY A 52 -7.51 -18.49 1.40
N LYS A 53 -7.18 -19.68 1.93
CA LYS A 53 -7.71 -20.17 3.20
C LYS A 53 -6.75 -19.85 4.35
N LYS A 54 -7.33 -19.70 5.55
CA LYS A 54 -6.58 -19.56 6.80
C LYS A 54 -5.65 -20.77 6.99
N SER A 55 -4.38 -20.52 7.29
CA SER A 55 -3.44 -21.56 7.69
C SER A 55 -3.94 -22.28 8.95
N GLU A 56 -4.14 -23.60 8.89
CA GLU A 56 -4.54 -24.43 10.05
C GLU A 56 -3.39 -24.69 11.05
N LEU A 57 -2.30 -23.91 11.02
CA LEU A 57 -1.13 -24.13 11.88
C LEU A 57 -1.35 -23.73 13.36
N ASP A 58 -2.47 -23.09 13.70
CA ASP A 58 -2.81 -22.71 15.08
C ASP A 58 -3.38 -23.85 15.95
N LYS A 59 -3.47 -25.08 15.44
CA LYS A 59 -3.93 -26.24 16.24
C LYS A 59 -2.84 -26.87 17.13
N VAL A 60 -1.63 -26.33 17.20
CA VAL A 60 -0.63 -26.86 18.14
C VAL A 60 -0.96 -26.33 19.54
N PRO A 61 -1.31 -27.20 20.51
CA PRO A 61 -1.67 -26.74 21.85
C PRO A 61 -0.47 -26.04 22.47
N ALA A 62 -0.72 -24.89 23.10
CA ALA A 62 0.29 -24.12 23.83
C ALA A 62 1.09 -25.07 24.75
N MET A 63 2.35 -25.32 24.39
CA MET A 63 3.28 -26.03 25.26
C MET A 63 4.17 -25.00 25.96
N ARG A 64 3.67 -24.64 27.14
CA ARG A 64 4.34 -24.08 28.34
C ARG A 64 4.62 -22.58 28.39
#